data_AF-A0A1Q7WX70-F1
#
_entry.id   AF-A0A1Q7WX70-F1
#
_cell.length_a   1.000
_cell.length_b   1.000
_cell.length_c   1.000
_cell.angle_alpha   90.00
_cell.angle_beta   90.00
_cell.angle_gamma   90.00
#
_symmetry.space_group_name_H-M   'P 1'
#
loop_
_entity.id
_entity.type
_entity.pdbx_description
1 polymer ?
#
loop_
_entity_poly.entity_id
_entity_poly.type
_entity_poly.pdbx_seq_one_letter_code
_entity_poly.pdbx_strand_id
1 'polypeptide(L)'
;MTTEKYDESIKRLKDSGSQWPPDGLAYHIAFSSGGSFRVSEIWDSREQFDTFGKSLMPVLTDVGVELAGEPEMLEIHNIVQR
;
A
#
# COMPACT_ATOMS: atom_id res chain seq x y z
N MET A 1 -7.56 7.75 7.63
CA MET A 1 -6.15 7.90 7.20
C MET A 1 -5.94 9.34 6.71
N THR A 2 -4.86 10.01 7.12
CA THR A 2 -4.47 11.36 6.64
C THR A 2 -3.18 11.25 5.81
N THR A 3 -2.84 12.30 5.04
CA THR A 3 -1.56 12.35 4.31
C THR A 3 -0.36 12.21 5.25
N GLU A 4 -0.41 12.84 6.44
CA GLU A 4 0.66 12.73 7.43
C GLU A 4 0.85 11.30 7.93
N LYS A 5 -0.24 10.57 8.21
CA LYS A 5 -0.17 9.16 8.59
C LYS A 5 0.36 8.29 7.45
N TYR A 6 0.01 8.61 6.21
CA TYR A 6 0.55 7.91 5.05
C TYR A 6 2.07 8.13 4.92
N ASP A 7 2.54 9.38 4.97
CA ASP A 7 3.96 9.71 4.85
C ASP A 7 4.78 9.08 5.98
N GLU A 8 4.26 9.09 7.21
CA GLU A 8 4.87 8.43 8.35
C GLU A 8 4.91 6.90 8.18
N SER A 9 3.86 6.30 7.60
CA SER A 9 3.85 4.86 7.29
C SER A 9 4.95 4.50 6.29
N ILE A 10 5.11 5.28 5.21
CA ILE A 10 6.18 5.06 4.22
C ILE A 10 7.56 5.25 4.86
N LYS A 11 7.73 6.23 5.73
CA LYS A 11 8.99 6.46 6.45
C LYS A 11 9.33 5.26 7.34
N ARG A 12 8.42 4.82 8.20
CA ARG A 12 8.65 3.67 9.09
C ARG A 12 8.88 2.38 8.32
N LEU A 13 8.20 2.20 7.20
CA LEU A 13 8.42 1.05 6.33
C LEU A 13 9.87 1.02 5.82
N LYS A 14 10.39 2.15 5.33
CA LYS A 14 11.80 2.26 4.93
C LYS A 14 12.77 2.06 6.11
N ASP A 15 12.46 2.64 7.26
CA ASP A 15 13.30 2.55 8.47
C ASP A 15 13.33 1.13 9.05
N SER A 16 12.29 0.32 8.83
CA SER A 16 12.25 -1.11 9.20
C SER A 16 13.18 -1.99 8.36
N GLY A 17 13.85 -1.42 7.36
CA GLY A 17 14.66 -2.16 6.39
C GLY A 17 13.82 -2.87 5.32
N SER A 18 12.50 -2.64 5.29
CA SER A 18 11.65 -3.15 4.22
C SER A 18 12.01 -2.43 2.91
N GLN A 19 12.14 -3.20 1.84
CA GLN A 19 12.37 -2.65 0.52
C GLN A 19 11.13 -1.84 0.08
N TRP A 20 11.36 -0.60 -0.36
CA TRP A 20 10.31 0.24 -0.94
C TRP A 20 10.77 0.83 -2.29
N PRO A 21 10.13 0.49 -3.42
CA PRO A 21 9.02 -0.46 -3.54
C PRO A 21 9.46 -1.92 -3.28
N PRO A 22 8.60 -2.77 -2.70
CA PRO A 22 8.85 -4.20 -2.53
C PRO A 22 8.83 -4.93 -3.88
N ASP A 23 9.33 -6.16 -3.88
CA ASP A 23 9.28 -7.05 -5.04
C ASP A 23 7.83 -7.26 -5.52
N GLY A 24 7.64 -7.23 -6.85
CA GLY A 24 6.34 -7.39 -7.49
C GLY A 24 5.43 -6.16 -7.48
N LEU A 25 5.76 -5.06 -6.79
CA LEU A 25 4.95 -3.83 -6.83
C LEU A 25 5.26 -3.02 -8.10
N ALA A 26 4.41 -3.15 -9.11
CA ALA A 26 4.55 -2.46 -10.40
C ALA A 26 4.09 -1.00 -10.35
N TYR A 27 2.98 -0.73 -9.65
CA TYR A 27 2.45 0.63 -9.46
C TYR A 27 1.93 0.82 -8.06
N HIS A 28 2.21 2.00 -7.49
CA HIS A 28 1.63 2.46 -6.24
C HIS A 28 1.11 3.87 -6.43
N ILE A 29 -0.18 4.06 -6.14
CA ILE A 29 -0.83 5.36 -6.28
C ILE A 29 -1.65 5.62 -5.01
N ALA A 30 -1.32 6.72 -4.32
CA ALA A 30 -2.05 7.20 -3.17
C ALA A 30 -2.93 8.39 -3.56
N PHE A 31 -4.20 8.34 -3.15
CA PHE A 31 -5.22 9.34 -3.39
C PHE A 31 -5.73 9.89 -2.06
N SER A 32 -5.89 11.21 -2.00
CA SER A 32 -6.70 11.86 -0.97
C SER A 32 -7.85 12.60 -1.66
N SER A 33 -9.09 12.28 -1.29
CA SER A 33 -10.27 12.92 -1.87
C SER A 33 -11.44 12.89 -0.89
N GLY A 34 -12.09 14.04 -0.69
CA GLY A 34 -13.33 14.14 0.10
C GLY A 34 -13.21 13.65 1.54
N GLY A 35 -12.03 13.77 2.17
CA GLY A 35 -11.78 13.26 3.52
C GLY A 35 -11.49 11.75 3.61
N SER A 36 -11.50 11.05 2.47
CA SER A 36 -11.07 9.65 2.36
C SER A 36 -9.66 9.56 1.79
N PHE A 37 -8.93 8.52 2.20
CA PHE A 37 -7.62 8.19 1.66
C PHE A 37 -7.71 6.79 1.04
N ARG A 38 -7.23 6.63 -0.19
CA ARG A 38 -7.21 5.35 -0.90
C ARG A 38 -5.82 5.13 -1.45
N VAL A 39 -5.32 3.92 -1.30
CA VAL A 39 -4.13 3.44 -2.01
C VAL A 39 -4.59 2.43 -3.04
N SER A 40 -4.05 2.49 -4.24
CA SER A 40 -4.30 1.48 -5.28
C SER A 40 -2.97 1.06 -5.87
N GLU A 41 -2.84 -0.25 -6.02
CA GLU A 41 -1.58 -0.89 -6.35
C GLU A 41 -1.79 -1.93 -7.44
N ILE A 42 -0.77 -2.09 -8.27
CA ILE A 42 -0.68 -3.14 -9.27
C ILE A 42 0.47 -4.04 -8.87
N TRP A 43 0.16 -5.32 -8.75
CA TRP A 43 1.09 -6.36 -8.31
C TRP A 43 1.28 -7.41 -9.39
N ASP A 44 2.50 -7.93 -9.51
CA ASP A 44 2.82 -9.04 -10.41
C ASP A 44 2.14 -10.34 -9.95
N SER A 45 1.98 -10.54 -8.63
CA SER A 45 1.27 -11.69 -8.06
C SER A 45 0.59 -11.36 -6.72
N ARG A 46 -0.44 -12.15 -6.40
CA ARG A 46 -1.11 -12.07 -5.09
C ARG A 46 -0.18 -12.49 -3.96
N GLU A 47 0.69 -13.48 -4.16
CA GLU A 47 1.62 -13.92 -3.11
C GLU A 47 2.63 -12.82 -2.72
N GLN A 48 3.06 -12.00 -3.68
CA GLN A 48 3.94 -10.87 -3.42
C GLN A 48 3.23 -9.78 -2.61
N PHE A 49 1.97 -9.47 -2.94
CA PHE A 49 1.12 -8.59 -2.13
C PHE A 49 0.96 -9.10 -0.70
N ASP A 50 0.58 -10.37 -0.53
CA ASP A 50 0.37 -10.98 0.78
C ASP A 50 1.67 -11.02 1.60
N THR A 51 2.82 -11.22 0.94
CA THR A 51 4.13 -11.19 1.58
C THR A 51 4.48 -9.78 2.05
N PHE A 52 4.24 -8.77 1.22
CA PHE A 52 4.43 -7.37 1.60
C PHE A 52 3.51 -6.95 2.76
N GLY A 53 2.25 -7.41 2.75
CA GLY A 53 1.27 -7.15 3.81
C GLY A 53 1.78 -7.54 5.21
N LYS A 54 2.58 -8.60 5.33
CA LYS A 54 3.17 -9.02 6.62
C LYS A 54 4.11 -7.98 7.21
N SER A 55 4.80 -7.20 6.37
CA SER A 55 5.68 -6.11 6.81
C SER A 55 4.92 -4.79 6.97
N LEU A 56 3.91 -4.54 6.12
CA LEU A 56 3.13 -3.31 6.14
C LEU A 56 2.18 -3.22 7.34
N MET A 57 1.48 -4.31 7.66
CA MET A 57 0.41 -4.29 8.68
C MET A 57 0.89 -3.86 10.08
N PRO A 58 2.06 -4.31 10.58
CA PRO A 58 2.62 -3.79 11.83
C PRO A 58 2.88 -2.28 11.77
N VAL A 59 3.45 -1.78 10.67
CA VAL A 59 3.73 -0.35 10.50
C VAL A 59 2.45 0.48 10.55
N LEU A 60 1.39 0.05 9.85
CA LEU A 60 0.10 0.73 9.88
C LEU A 60 -0.51 0.75 11.29
N THR A 61 -0.39 -0.36 12.01
CA THR A 61 -0.84 -0.48 13.40
C THR A 61 -0.10 0.51 14.30
N ASP A 62 1.23 0.59 14.20
CA ASP A 62 2.05 1.48 15.02
C ASP A 62 1.81 2.98 14.73
N VAL A 63 1.37 3.31 13.51
CA VAL A 63 1.00 4.69 13.11
C VAL A 63 -0.46 5.01 13.49
N GLY A 64 -1.19 4.03 14.02
CA GLY A 64 -2.60 4.18 14.39
C GLY A 64 -3.51 4.34 13.18
N VAL A 65 -3.20 3.62 12.10
CA VAL A 65 -4.04 3.52 10.92
C VAL A 65 -5.01 2.36 11.10
N GLU A 66 -6.30 2.66 11.04
CA GLU A 66 -7.35 1.65 10.97
C GLU A 66 -7.77 1.48 9.51
N LEU A 67 -7.69 0.24 9.02
CA LEU A 67 -8.19 -0.11 7.70
C LEU A 67 -9.71 -0.28 7.76
N ALA A 68 -10.40 0.19 6.72
CA ALA A 68 -11.86 0.06 6.62
C ALA A 68 -12.33 -1.39 6.40
N GLY A 69 -11.42 -2.28 6.01
CA GLY A 69 -11.69 -3.67 5.70
C GLY A 69 -10.53 -4.29 4.92
N GLU A 70 -10.74 -5.50 4.41
CA GLU A 70 -9.79 -6.12 3.49
C GLU A 70 -9.69 -5.32 2.17
N PRO A 71 -8.49 -5.26 1.58
CA PRO A 71 -8.30 -4.67 0.26
C PRO A 71 -9.13 -5.39 -0.82
N GLU A 72 -9.70 -4.60 -1.73
CA GLU A 72 -10.38 -5.12 -2.92
C GLU A 72 -9.34 -5.70 -3.90
N MET A 73 -9.48 -6.97 -4.24
CA MET A 73 -8.58 -7.66 -5.17
C MET A 73 -9.28 -7.85 -6.52
N LEU A 74 -8.69 -7.26 -7.57
CA LEU A 74 -9.23 -7.30 -8.93
C LEU A 74 -8.15 -7.76 -9.91
N GLU A 75 -8.53 -8.60 -10.86
CA GLU A 75 -7.66 -9.01 -11.97
C GLU A 75 -7.59 -7.91 -13.03
N ILE A 76 -6.38 -7.69 -13.55
CA ILE A 76 -6.16 -6.69 -14.59
C ILE A 76 -6.61 -7.26 -15.93
N HIS A 77 -7.58 -6.59 -16.55
CA HIS A 77 -8.02 -6.96 -17.89
C HIS A 77 -7.10 -6.38 -18.98
N ASN A 78 -6.64 -5.15 -18.83
CA ASN A 78 -5.77 -4.46 -19.79
C ASN A 78 -4.99 -3.32 -19.12
N ILE A 79 -3.77 -3.06 -19.60
CA ILE A 79 -2.95 -1.92 -19.19
C ILE A 79 -2.56 -1.11 -20.42
N VAL A 80 -2.82 0.20 -20.39
CA VAL A 80 -2.35 1.17 -21.39
C VAL A 80 -1.55 2.25 -20.67
N GLN A 81 -0.32 2.49 -21.13
CA GLN A 81 0.61 3.47 -20.54
C GLN A 81 1.06 4.47 -21.62
N ARG A 82 1.44 5.68 -21.19
CA ARG A 82 1.86 6.79 -22.06
C ARG A 82 3.31 6.70 -22.50
#